data_AF-A0A2W4EF50-F1
#
_entry.id   AF-A0A2W4EF50-F1
#
_cell.length_a   1.000
_cell.length_b   1.000
_cell.length_c   1.000
_cell.angle_alpha   90.00
_cell.angle_beta   90.00
_cell.angle_gamma   90.00
#
_symmetry.space_group_name_H-M   'P 1'
#
loop_
_entity.id
_entity.type
_entity.pdbx_description
1 polymer ?
#
loop_
_entity_poly.entity_id
_entity_poly.type
_entity_poly.pdbx_seq_one_letter_code
_entity_poly.pdbx_strand_id
1 'polypeptide(L)' 'MRTTDFDAQICRASFGDADPLLVRVPDTNLHLYGTVWLLTQRETCKSKRVRLFTEFVFGRLAANAPLLTGQSLSPN' A
#
# COMPACT_ATOMS: atom_id res chain seq x y z
N MET A 1 7.66 2.13 20.52
CA MET A 1 7.11 2.10 19.15
C MET A 1 6.24 0.86 19.05
N ARG A 2 5.01 0.93 18.54
CA ARG A 2 4.23 -0.28 18.19
C ARG A 2 4.13 -0.29 16.69
N THR A 3 4.66 -1.34 16.08
CA THR A 3 4.46 -1.64 14.67
C THR A 3 3.17 -2.44 14.56
N THR A 4 2.33 -2.03 13.62
CA THR A 4 1.24 -2.86 13.13
C THR A 4 1.49 -3.04 11.65
N ASP A 5 1.44 -4.29 11.23
CA ASP A 5 2.08 -4.74 10.02
C ASP A 5 0.96 -4.96 9.00
N PHE A 6 1.12 -4.39 7.80
CA PHE A 6 0.19 -4.61 6.72
C PHE A 6 0.83 -5.59 5.74
N ASP A 7 0.27 -6.79 5.64
CA ASP A 7 0.78 -7.83 4.76
C ASP A 7 0.34 -7.58 3.31
N ALA A 8 0.98 -6.61 2.67
CA ALA A 8 0.98 -6.46 1.22
C ALA A 8 2.36 -6.07 0.74
N GLN A 9 2.67 -6.55 -0.45
CA GLN A 9 3.93 -6.31 -1.13
C GLN A 9 3.75 -5.15 -2.11
N ILE A 10 4.60 -4.13 -2.03
CA ILE A 10 4.60 -3.02 -2.98
C ILE A 10 5.60 -3.27 -4.09
N CYS A 11 5.15 -3.16 -5.35
CA CYS A 11 6.01 -3.10 -6.52
C CYS A 11 6.55 -1.68 -6.72
N ARG A 12 7.85 -1.55 -7.02
CA ARG A 12 8.49 -0.25 -7.32
C ARG A 12 7.77 0.52 -8.41
N ALA A 13 7.20 -0.21 -9.36
CA ALA A 13 6.44 0.36 -10.43
C ALA A 13 5.35 1.29 -9.85
N SER A 14 4.48 0.81 -8.95
CA SER A 14 3.17 1.40 -8.54
C SER A 14 3.06 2.93 -8.41
N PHE A 15 4.12 3.66 -8.04
CA PHE A 15 4.11 5.13 -7.88
C PHE A 15 3.66 5.94 -9.12
N GLY A 16 3.83 5.40 -10.32
CA GLY A 16 3.38 6.04 -11.57
C GLY A 16 1.95 5.69 -12.03
N ASP A 17 1.33 4.63 -11.47
CA ASP A 17 0.00 4.16 -11.94
C ASP A 17 -1.14 5.13 -11.56
N ALA A 18 -0.86 6.09 -10.67
CA ALA A 18 -1.83 7.12 -10.31
C ALA A 18 -2.00 8.19 -11.40
N ASP A 19 -1.03 8.34 -12.30
CA ASP A 19 -1.11 9.31 -13.40
C ASP A 19 -1.72 8.65 -14.64
N PRO A 20 -2.93 9.07 -15.08
CA PRO A 20 -3.61 8.48 -16.24
C PRO A 20 -2.88 8.72 -17.57
N LEU A 21 -1.92 9.64 -17.62
CA LEU A 21 -1.11 9.90 -18.81
C LEU A 21 0.15 9.01 -18.88
N LEU A 22 0.45 8.27 -17.81
CA LEU A 22 1.57 7.35 -17.76
C LEU A 22 1.10 5.91 -17.95
N VAL A 23 1.83 5.15 -18.76
CA VAL A 23 1.63 3.71 -18.94
C VAL A 23 2.90 2.96 -18.55
N ARG A 24 2.74 1.76 -17.99
CA ARG A 24 3.87 0.86 -17.74
C ARG A 24 4.56 0.51 -19.03
N VAL A 25 5.88 0.56 -19.03
CA VAL A 25 6.68 -0.05 -20.08
C VAL A 25 6.44 -1.57 -20.01
N PRO A 26 5.96 -2.21 -21.10
CA PRO A 26 5.74 -3.65 -21.15
C PRO A 26 7.00 -4.43 -20.75
N ASP A 27 6.83 -5.61 -20.17
CA ASP A 27 7.91 -6.54 -19.80
C ASP A 27 8.93 -6.04 -18.76
N THR A 28 8.63 -4.92 -18.09
CA THR A 28 9.43 -4.45 -16.96
C THR A 28 9.21 -5.36 -15.75
N ASN A 29 10.30 -5.90 -15.19
CA ASN A 29 10.23 -6.80 -14.06
C ASN A 29 9.63 -6.09 -12.82
N LEU A 30 8.50 -6.61 -12.33
CA LEU A 30 7.80 -6.14 -11.15
C LEU A 30 8.54 -6.65 -9.90
N HIS A 31 9.56 -5.90 -9.48
CA HIS A 31 10.23 -6.17 -8.21
C HIS A 31 9.36 -5.70 -7.04
N LEU A 32 8.96 -6.66 -6.21
CA LEU A 32 8.23 -6.47 -4.95
C LEU A 32 9.25 -6.08 -3.86
N TYR A 33 9.07 -4.91 -3.25
CA TYR A 33 10.00 -4.32 -2.27
C TYR A 33 9.63 -4.59 -0.80
N GLY A 34 8.62 -5.44 -0.56
CA GLY A 34 8.28 -5.94 0.79
C GLY A 34 7.12 -5.21 1.48
N THR A 35 7.02 -5.45 2.79
CA THR A 35 5.89 -5.09 3.66
C THR A 35 5.82 -3.59 3.97
N VAL A 36 4.60 -3.05 4.02
CA VAL A 36 4.33 -1.67 4.47
C VAL A 36 4.15 -1.64 5.99
N TRP A 37 4.86 -0.74 6.66
CA TRP A 37 4.79 -0.56 8.10
C TRP A 37 4.09 0.75 8.44
N LEU A 38 3.04 0.68 9.26
CA LEU A 38 2.44 1.87 9.85
C LEU A 38 3.08 2.14 11.22
N LEU A 39 3.81 3.25 11.30
CA LEU A 39 4.50 3.68 12.51
C LEU A 39 3.62 4.64 13.30
N THR A 40 3.29 4.26 14.55
CA THR A 40 2.54 5.11 15.48
C THR A 40 3.37 5.38 16.74
N GLN A 41 3.32 6.63 17.22
CA GLN A 41 3.98 7.01 18.47
C GLN A 41 3.35 6.24 19.64
N ARG A 42 4.19 5.72 20.53
CA ARG A 42 3.76 4.78 21.59
C ARG A 42 2.67 5.38 22.50
N GLU A 43 2.80 6.67 22.81
CA GLU A 43 1.90 7.42 23.68
C GLU A 43 0.51 7.61 23.06
N THR A 44 0.44 7.74 21.73
CA THR A 44 -0.82 7.98 21.00
C THR A 44 -1.45 6.70 20.45
N CYS A 45 -0.70 5.60 20.38
CA CYS A 45 -1.12 4.29 19.87
C CYS A 45 -2.36 3.70 20.56
N LYS A 46 -2.60 4.05 21.84
CA LYS A 46 -3.79 3.59 22.59
C LYS A 46 -5.03 4.46 22.38
N SER A 47 -4.92 5.57 21.65
CA SER A 47 -6.07 6.44 21.40
C SER A 47 -7.04 5.80 20.40
N LYS A 48 -8.34 6.03 20.62
CA LYS A 48 -9.39 5.58 19.68
C LYS A 48 -9.15 6.10 18.25
N ARG A 49 -8.65 7.33 18.12
CA ARG A 49 -8.38 7.95 16.81
C ARG A 49 -7.27 7.22 16.05
N VAL A 50 -6.17 6.88 16.71
CA VAL A 50 -5.07 6.14 16.07
C VAL A 50 -5.53 4.74 15.68
N ARG A 51 -6.32 4.07 16.52
CA ARG A 51 -6.89 2.76 16.17
C ARG A 51 -7.77 2.82 14.92
N LEU A 52 -8.75 3.75 14.89
CA LEU A 52 -9.64 3.92 13.74
C LEU A 52 -8.88 4.30 12.47
N PHE A 53 -7.86 5.16 12.60
CA PHE A 53 -7.00 5.52 11.49
C PHE A 53 -6.21 4.31 10.96
N THR A 54 -5.63 3.50 11.84
CA THR A 54 -4.93 2.27 11.46
C THR A 54 -5.85 1.30 10.75
N GLU A 55 -7.05 1.06 11.28
CA GLU A 55 -8.08 0.20 10.65
C GLU A 55 -8.49 0.73 9.27
N PHE A 56 -8.69 2.05 9.14
CA PHE A 56 -8.99 2.69 7.87
C PHE A 56 -7.87 2.55 6.84
N VAL A 57 -6.62 2.85 7.23
CA VAL A 57 -5.46 2.76 6.34
C VAL A 57 -5.26 1.33 5.87
N PHE A 58 -5.34 0.34 6.77
CA PHE A 58 -5.24 -1.08 6.37
C PHE A 58 -6.37 -1.50 5.45
N GLY A 59 -7.61 -1.07 5.69
CA GLY A 59 -8.72 -1.33 4.78
C GLY A 59 -8.48 -0.76 3.37
N ARG A 60 -7.94 0.45 3.29
CA ARG A 60 -7.60 1.07 2.00
C ARG A 60 -6.43 0.38 1.32
N LEU A 61 -5.38 0.03 2.05
CA LEU A 61 -4.25 -0.68 1.46
C LEU A 61 -4.64 -2.08 0.96
N ALA A 62 -5.53 -2.79 1.66
CA ALA A 62 -6.07 -4.08 1.22
C ALA A 62 -6.88 -3.96 -0.06
N ALA A 63 -7.76 -2.95 -0.14
CA ALA A 63 -8.54 -2.69 -1.35
C ALA A 63 -7.66 -2.32 -2.56
N ASN A 64 -6.49 -1.72 -2.33
CA ASN A 64 -5.55 -1.34 -3.38
C ASN A 64 -4.41 -2.36 -3.58
N ALA A 65 -4.43 -3.51 -2.90
CA ALA A 65 -3.35 -4.49 -2.97
C ALA A 65 -3.00 -4.93 -4.41
N PRO A 66 -3.96 -5.14 -5.34
CA PRO A 66 -3.64 -5.43 -6.75
C PRO A 66 -2.85 -4.32 -7.44
N LEU A 67 -3.25 -3.07 -7.23
CA LEU A 67 -2.54 -1.91 -7.79
C LEU A 67 -1.13 -1.77 -7.21
N LEU A 68 -0.99 -2.06 -5.92
CA LEU A 68 0.31 -2.02 -5.23
C LEU A 68 1.26 -3.11 -5.74
N THR A 69 0.75 -4.26 -6.18
CA THR A 69 1.56 -5.33 -6.82
C THR A 69 1.75 -5.12 -8.32
N GLY A 70 1.26 -4.01 -8.88
CA GLY A 70 1.40 -3.66 -10.29
C GLY A 70 0.38 -4.35 -11.22
N GLN A 71 -0.72 -4.87 -10.67
CA GLN A 71 -1.86 -5.31 -11.47
C GLN A 71 -2.71 -4.09 -11.84
N SER A 72 -2.91 -3.86 -13.14
CA SER A 72 -3.86 -2.85 -13.63
C SER A 72 -5.30 -3.32 -13.35
N LEU A 73 -6.16 -2.41 -12.88
CA LEU A 73 -7.60 -2.65 -12.74
C LEU A 73 -8.35 -2.64 -14.09
N SER A 74 -7.65 -2.47 -15.21
CA SER A 74 -8.28 -2.56 -16.54
C SER A 74 -8.75 -4.00 -16.76
N PRO A 75 -10.06 -4.23 -17.00
CA PRO A 75 -10.49 -5.49 -17.58
C PRO A 75 -9.88 -5.58 -18.99
N ASN A 76 -9.47 -6.78 -19.38
CA ASN A 76 -9.32 -7.11 -20.80
C ASN A 76 -10.65 -6.88 -21.54
#